data_AF-A0A9N9IDW6-F1
#
_entry.id   AF-A0A9N9IDW6-F1
#
_cell.length_a   1.000
_cell.length_b   1.000
_cell.length_c   1.000
_cell.angle_alpha   90.00
_cell.angle_beta   90.00
_cell.angle_gamma   90.00
#
_symmetry.space_group_name_H-M   'P 1'
#
loop_
_entity.id
_entity.type
_entity.pdbx_description
1 polymer ?
#
loop_
_entity_poly.entity_id
_entity_poly.type
_entity_poly.pdbx_seq_one_letter_code
_entity_poly.pdbx_strand_id
1 'polypeptide(L)'
;MELDPKQYKKLFYLLSDMSNKINKKLTNYLSTILDKLCIEKNQETNIIDKLVHQQSQIRHMKKCLVCQISNIDNKKQVCPKCKNKLPMLAKIVNKQSKIVNTTEKSPISPYIFKQ
;
A
#
# COMPACT_ATOMS: atom_id res chain seq x y z
N MET A 1 -31.10 51.68 5.12
CA MET A 1 -31.69 50.87 4.03
C MET A 1 -31.85 49.46 4.57
N GLU A 2 -33.08 49.02 4.81
CA GLU A 2 -33.35 47.67 5.32
C GLU A 2 -33.28 46.64 4.18
N LEU A 3 -32.65 45.51 4.46
CA LEU A 3 -32.56 44.39 3.52
C LEU A 3 -33.92 43.70 3.40
N ASP A 4 -34.41 43.50 2.17
CA ASP A 4 -35.61 42.72 1.96
C ASP A 4 -35.36 41.23 2.31
N PRO A 5 -36.39 40.49 2.74
CA PRO A 5 -36.28 39.06 3.09
C PRO A 5 -35.61 38.17 2.03
N LYS A 6 -35.74 38.48 0.74
CA LYS A 6 -35.08 37.74 -0.36
C LYS A 6 -33.58 38.01 -0.40
N GLN A 7 -33.14 39.25 -0.18
CA GLN A 7 -31.73 39.58 -0.05
C GLN A 7 -31.12 38.90 1.18
N TYR A 8 -31.85 38.88 2.30
CA TYR A 8 -31.44 38.15 3.50
C TYR A 8 -31.27 36.65 3.25
N LYS A 9 -32.22 36.02 2.54
CA LYS A 9 -32.13 34.61 2.15
C LYS A 9 -30.91 34.30 1.28
N LYS A 10 -30.59 35.16 0.30
CA LYS A 10 -29.42 34.97 -0.57
C LYS A 10 -28.09 35.10 0.19
N LEU A 11 -28.03 35.96 1.21
CA LEU A 11 -26.80 36.22 1.97
C LEU A 11 -26.50 35.12 2.99
N PHE A 12 -27.52 34.61 3.68
CA PHE A 12 -27.33 33.75 4.85
C PHE A 12 -27.75 32.30 4.67
N TYR A 13 -28.50 31.98 3.60
CA TYR A 13 -28.99 30.62 3.38
C TYR A 13 -28.44 30.03 2.08
N LEU A 14 -28.21 28.71 2.13
CA LEU A 14 -27.88 27.95 0.93
C LEU A 14 -29.05 27.99 -0.04
N LEU A 15 -28.81 28.57 -1.21
CA LEU A 15 -29.74 28.49 -2.32
C LEU A 15 -29.80 27.06 -2.84
N SER A 16 -30.94 26.68 -3.41
CA SER A 16 -31.17 25.34 -3.97
C SER A 16 -30.03 24.93 -4.93
N ASP A 17 -29.59 25.84 -5.80
CA ASP A 17 -28.50 25.59 -6.74
C ASP A 17 -27.16 25.28 -6.06
N MET A 18 -26.87 25.93 -4.93
CA MET A 18 -25.65 25.67 -4.16
C MET A 18 -25.74 24.31 -3.48
N SER A 19 -26.88 24.01 -2.85
CA SER A 19 -27.15 22.70 -2.23
C SER A 19 -27.03 21.57 -3.26
N ASN A 20 -27.62 21.74 -4.44
CA ASN A 20 -27.53 20.77 -5.54
C ASN A 20 -26.10 20.56 -6.01
N LYS A 21 -25.29 21.61 -6.12
CA LYS A 21 -23.86 21.50 -6.46
C LYS A 21 -23.07 20.76 -5.38
N ILE A 22 -23.34 21.02 -4.11
CA ILE A 22 -22.70 20.33 -2.97
C ILE A 22 -23.07 18.86 -3.01
N ASN A 23 -24.36 18.54 -3.09
CA ASN A 23 -24.87 17.17 -3.14
C ASN A 23 -24.27 16.42 -4.32
N LYS A 24 -24.26 17.01 -5.53
CA LYS A 24 -23.64 16.39 -6.71
C LYS A 24 -22.15 16.08 -6.50
N LYS A 25 -21.39 17.02 -5.92
CA LYS A 25 -19.96 16.79 -5.61
C LYS A 25 -19.78 15.68 -4.58
N LEU A 26 -20.60 15.66 -3.53
CA LEU A 26 -20.55 14.64 -2.50
C LEU A 26 -20.88 13.26 -3.05
N THR A 27 -21.97 13.15 -3.82
CA THR A 27 -22.35 11.90 -4.49
C THR A 27 -21.24 11.40 -5.39
N ASN A 28 -20.66 12.25 -6.24
CA ASN A 28 -19.56 11.85 -7.12
C ASN A 28 -18.33 11.34 -6.35
N TYR A 29 -17.98 12.01 -5.26
CA TYR A 29 -16.87 11.60 -4.40
C TYR A 29 -17.12 10.22 -3.77
N LEU A 30 -18.30 10.02 -3.19
CA LEU A 30 -18.68 8.75 -2.58
C LEU A 30 -18.77 7.62 -3.61
N SER A 31 -19.34 7.87 -4.78
CA SER A 31 -19.36 6.90 -5.89
C SER A 31 -17.96 6.48 -6.30
N THR A 32 -17.02 7.43 -6.40
CA THR A 32 -15.62 7.11 -6.75
C THR A 32 -14.96 6.20 -5.72
N ILE A 33 -15.25 6.39 -4.43
CA ILE A 33 -14.74 5.51 -3.36
C ILE A 33 -15.35 4.11 -3.49
N LEU A 34 -16.68 4.02 -3.68
CA LEU A 34 -17.37 2.75 -3.82
C LEU A 34 -16.88 1.96 -5.03
N ASP A 35 -16.67 2.63 -6.17
CA ASP A 35 -16.14 1.99 -7.37
C ASP A 35 -14.76 1.38 -7.13
N LYS A 36 -13.86 2.13 -6.47
CA LYS A 36 -12.51 1.64 -6.12
C LYS A 36 -12.57 0.44 -5.19
N LEU A 37 -13.43 0.48 -4.16
CA LEU A 37 -13.60 -0.62 -3.22
C LEU A 37 -14.20 -1.86 -3.89
N CYS A 38 -15.16 -1.68 -4.80
CA CYS A 38 -15.72 -2.77 -5.60
C CYS A 38 -14.65 -3.40 -6.50
N ILE A 39 -13.84 -2.59 -7.18
CA ILE A 39 -12.71 -3.08 -7.98
C ILE A 39 -11.76 -3.88 -7.10
N GLU A 40 -11.32 -3.33 -5.97
CA GLU A 40 -10.39 -3.98 -5.04
C GLU A 40 -10.94 -5.31 -4.52
N LYS A 41 -12.21 -5.34 -4.09
CA LYS A 41 -12.89 -6.56 -3.61
C LYS A 41 -12.99 -7.65 -4.68
N ASN A 42 -13.20 -7.25 -5.93
CA ASN A 42 -13.36 -8.18 -7.05
C ASN A 42 -12.02 -8.57 -7.70
N GLN A 43 -10.88 -8.05 -7.22
CA GLN A 43 -9.58 -8.51 -7.69
C GLN A 43 -9.37 -9.96 -7.28
N GLU A 44 -9.00 -10.80 -8.25
CA GLU A 44 -8.72 -12.22 -8.06
C GLU A 44 -7.52 -12.47 -7.13
N THR A 45 -6.59 -11.51 -7.07
CA THR A 45 -5.41 -11.59 -6.20
C THR A 45 -5.38 -10.43 -5.21
N ASN A 46 -5.55 -10.76 -3.93
CA ASN A 46 -5.33 -9.82 -2.86
C ASN A 46 -3.83 -9.50 -2.77
N ILE A 47 -3.47 -8.23 -2.92
CA ILE A 47 -2.08 -7.77 -2.86
C ILE A 47 -1.45 -8.17 -1.51
N ILE A 48 -2.21 -8.18 -0.42
CA ILE A 48 -1.75 -8.64 0.90
C ILE A 48 -1.39 -10.12 0.84
N ASP A 49 -2.26 -10.96 0.26
CA ASP A 49 -1.98 -12.40 0.14
C ASP A 49 -0.75 -12.66 -0.72
N LYS A 50 -0.58 -11.90 -1.81
CA LYS A 50 0.62 -11.96 -2.65
C LYS A 50 1.88 -11.57 -1.86
N LEU A 51 1.83 -10.50 -1.07
CA LEU A 51 2.95 -10.05 -0.24
C LEU A 51 3.28 -11.05 0.88
N VAL A 52 2.26 -11.62 1.54
CA VAL A 52 2.43 -12.69 2.54
C VAL A 52 3.08 -13.92 1.90
N HIS A 53 2.63 -14.30 0.71
CA HIS A 53 3.21 -15.42 -0.03
C HIS A 53 4.69 -15.15 -0.37
N GLN A 54 5.01 -13.97 -0.92
CA GLN A 54 6.39 -13.57 -1.23
C GLN A 54 7.27 -13.54 0.03
N GLN A 55 6.76 -13.06 1.16
CA GLN A 55 7.50 -13.01 2.42
C GLN A 55 7.76 -14.41 3.00
N SER A 56 6.83 -15.36 2.81
CA SER A 56 7.03 -16.75 3.21
C SER A 56 8.18 -17.41 2.45
N GLN A 57 8.33 -17.13 1.14
CA GLN A 57 9.47 -17.57 0.33
C GLN A 57 10.79 -16.99 0.85
N ILE A 58 10.81 -15.71 1.24
CA ILE A 58 12.00 -15.05 1.80
C ILE A 58 12.38 -15.62 3.18
N ARG A 59 11.41 -16.13 3.95
CA ARG A 59 11.64 -16.72 5.29
C ARG A 59 12.55 -17.96 5.24
N HIS A 60 12.65 -18.62 4.09
CA HIS A 60 13.45 -19.83 3.90
C HIS A 60 14.62 -19.58 2.93
N MET A 61 15.52 -18.65 3.25
CA MET A 61 16.66 -18.33 2.37
C MET A 61 18.04 -18.57 2.98
N LYS A 62 18.14 -19.03 4.24
CA LYS A 62 19.46 -19.34 4.79
C LYS A 62 20.06 -20.56 4.09
N LYS A 63 21.31 -20.40 3.67
CA LYS A 63 22.16 -21.48 3.14
C LYS A 63 23.29 -21.75 4.12
N CYS A 64 23.54 -23.02 4.44
CA CYS A 64 24.71 -23.41 5.20
C CYS A 64 25.94 -23.35 4.30
N LEU A 65 26.97 -22.61 4.70
CA LEU A 65 28.21 -22.52 3.93
C LEU A 65 29.09 -23.78 4.02
N VAL A 66 28.85 -24.63 5.03
CA VAL A 66 29.64 -25.85 5.26
C VAL A 66 29.07 -27.02 4.47
N CYS A 67 27.81 -27.38 4.70
CA CYS A 67 27.18 -28.53 4.04
C CYS A 67 26.28 -28.14 2.85
N GLN A 68 26.32 -26.87 2.42
CA GLN A 68 25.64 -26.31 1.25
C GLN A 68 24.09 -26.42 1.25
N ILE A 69 23.47 -27.00 2.28
CA ILE A 69 22.01 -27.11 2.37
C ILE A 69 21.37 -25.72 2.40
N SER A 70 20.41 -25.48 1.52
CA SER A 70 19.66 -24.23 1.37
C SER A 70 18.26 -24.36 1.98
N ASN A 71 17.42 -23.35 1.76
CA ASN A 71 16.04 -23.29 2.22
C ASN A 71 15.87 -23.50 3.73
N ILE A 72 16.88 -23.11 4.51
CA ILE A 72 16.81 -23.16 5.96
C ILE A 72 16.00 -21.96 6.44
N ASP A 73 15.08 -22.19 7.38
CA ASP A 73 14.32 -21.14 8.05
C ASP A 73 15.28 -20.10 8.67
N ASN A 74 15.02 -18.82 8.38
CA ASN A 74 15.78 -17.69 8.86
C ASN A 74 15.82 -17.57 10.40
N LYS A 75 14.85 -18.15 11.12
CA LYS A 75 14.83 -18.23 12.59
C LYS A 75 15.89 -19.17 13.13
N LYS A 76 16.34 -20.16 12.35
CA LYS A 76 17.36 -21.12 12.80
C LYS A 76 18.72 -20.45 12.84
N GLN A 77 19.40 -20.59 13.99
CA GLN A 77 20.78 -20.13 14.17
C GLN A 77 21.82 -21.20 13.83
N VAL A 78 21.38 -22.46 13.71
CA VAL A 78 22.23 -23.63 13.52
C VAL A 78 21.71 -24.48 12.36
N CYS A 79 22.61 -25.02 11.55
CA CYS A 79 22.28 -25.90 10.45
C CYS A 79 21.66 -27.21 10.97
N PRO A 80 20.46 -27.61 10.48
CA PRO A 80 19.82 -28.83 10.96
C PRO A 80 20.63 -30.10 10.62
N LYS A 81 21.38 -30.08 9.50
CA LYS A 81 22.14 -31.23 8.99
C LYS A 81 23.52 -31.38 9.63
N CYS A 82 24.34 -30.32 9.63
CA CYS A 82 25.73 -30.39 10.08
C CYS A 82 26.02 -29.67 11.41
N LYS A 83 24.98 -29.12 12.06
CA LYS A 83 25.07 -28.41 13.35
C LYS A 83 26.01 -27.19 13.38
N ASN A 84 26.54 -26.76 12.24
CA ASN A 84 27.32 -25.52 12.15
C ASN A 84 26.45 -24.27 12.32
N LYS A 85 27.02 -23.23 12.90
CA LYS A 85 26.36 -21.92 13.06
C LYS A 85 26.06 -21.31 11.70
N LEU A 86 24.83 -20.85 11.52
CA LEU A 86 24.38 -20.23 10.28
C LEU A 86 24.69 -18.72 10.28
N PRO A 87 24.97 -18.13 9.10
CA PRO A 87 25.16 -16.69 9.00
C PRO A 87 23.88 -15.92 9.39
N MET A 88 24.08 -14.76 10.00
CA MET A 88 22.99 -13.81 10.31
C MET A 88 22.51 -13.14 9.03
N LEU A 89 21.20 -12.88 8.91
CA LEU A 89 20.59 -12.32 7.69
C LEU A 89 21.25 -11.02 7.20
N ALA A 90 21.67 -10.13 8.11
CA ALA A 90 22.38 -8.90 7.75
C ALA A 90 23.66 -9.15 6.93
N LYS A 91 24.34 -10.29 7.14
CA LYS A 91 25.53 -10.68 6.36
C LYS A 91 25.17 -11.30 5.00
N ILE A 92 23.94 -11.79 4.83
CA ILE A 92 23.44 -12.41 3.59
C ILE A 92 22.92 -11.33 2.63
N VAL A 93 22.15 -10.35 3.13
CA VAL A 93 21.59 -9.24 2.33
C VAL A 93 22.69 -8.39 1.69
N ASN A 94 23.77 -8.10 2.42
CA ASN A 94 24.93 -7.37 1.87
C ASN A 94 25.69 -8.14 0.76
N LYS A 95 25.47 -9.46 0.64
CA LYS A 95 26.04 -10.28 -0.43
C LYS A 95 25.14 -10.32 -1.67
N GLN A 96 23.81 -10.19 -1.48
CA GLN A 96 22.81 -10.18 -2.54
C GLN A 96 22.55 -8.79 -3.12
N SER A 97 22.76 -7.70 -2.37
CA SER A 97 22.58 -6.30 -2.84
C SER A 97 23.53 -5.88 -3.98
N LYS A 98 24.47 -6.73 -4.38
CA LYS A 98 25.25 -6.54 -5.62
C LYS A 98 24.48 -6.99 -6.89
N ILE A 99 23.32 -7.62 -6.74
CA ILE A 99 22.50 -8.13 -7.83
C ILE A 99 21.06 -7.64 -7.59
N VAL A 100 20.54 -6.81 -8.51
CA VAL A 100 19.21 -6.15 -8.50
C VAL A 100 19.12 -4.84 -7.70
N ASN A 101 19.76 -3.80 -8.22
CA ASN A 101 19.27 -2.42 -8.09
C ASN A 101 18.54 -2.03 -9.38
N THR A 102 17.32 -2.51 -9.57
CA THR A 102 16.38 -1.96 -10.57
C THR A 102 14.96 -2.32 -10.14
N THR A 103 14.45 -1.57 -9.17
CA THR A 103 13.01 -1.34 -9.07
C THR A 103 12.84 0.14 -8.81
N GLU A 104 12.46 0.83 -9.89
CA GLU A 104 12.07 2.23 -9.89
C GLU A 104 11.08 2.48 -8.76
N LYS A 105 11.46 3.37 -7.86
CA LYS A 105 10.54 3.94 -6.87
C LYS A 105 9.50 4.72 -7.67
N SER A 106 8.25 4.25 -7.75
CA SER A 106 7.19 5.13 -8.24
C SER A 106 7.00 6.22 -7.18
N PRO A 107 7.15 7.51 -7.54
CA PRO A 107 6.83 8.57 -6.60
C PRO A 107 5.31 8.67 -6.60
N ILE A 108 4.70 8.27 -5.49
CA ILE A 108 3.30 8.59 -5.20
C ILE A 108 3.24 10.12 -5.06
N SER A 109 2.94 10.80 -6.17
CA SER A 109 2.70 12.24 -6.17
C SER A 109 1.39 12.51 -5.44
N PRO A 110 1.36 13.34 -4.39
CA PRO A 110 0.10 13.76 -3.79
C PRO A 110 -0.72 14.55 -4.82
N TYR A 111 -2.00 14.20 -4.92
CA TYR A 111 -2.94 14.87 -5.81
C TYR A 111 -3.23 16.28 -5.29
N ILE A 112 -2.83 17.30 -6.04
CA ILE A 112 -3.04 18.72 -5.70
C ILE A 112 -4.37 19.19 -6.31
N PHE A 113 -5.27 19.70 -5.49
CA PHE A 113 -6.50 20.34 -5.96
C PHE A 113 -6.17 21.64 -6.70
N LYS A 114 -6.64 21.78 -7.94
CA LYS A 114 -6.60 23.05 -8.67
C LYS A 114 -7.73 23.95 -8.15
N GLN A 115 -7.35 25.16 -7.71
CA GLN A 115 -8.27 26.27 -7.42
C GLN A 115 -8.87 26.83 -8.72
#